data_AF-G9KAL5-F1
#
_entry.id   AF-G9KAL5-F1
#
_cell.length_a   1.000
_cell.length_b   1.000
_cell.length_c   1.000
_cell.angle_alpha   90.00
_cell.angle_beta   90.00
_cell.angle_gamma   90.00
#
_symmetry.space_group_name_H-M   'P 1'
#
loop_
_entity.id
_entity.type
_entity.pdbx_description
1 polymer ?
#
loop_
_entity_poly.entity_id
_entity_poly.type
_entity_poly.pdbx_seq_one_letter_code
_entity_poly.pdbx_strand_id
1 'polypeptide(L)'
;ADVTITNNNGFNALHHAALRGNPSAMRVLLSKLPRPWIVDEKKDDGYTALHLAALNNHVEVAELLVHQGNANLDIQNVNQQTALHLAVERQHT
;
A
#
# COMPACT_ATOMS: atom_id res chain seq x y z
N ALA A 1 0.89 -16.53 10.12
CA ALA A 1 1.82 -16.24 9.01
C ALA A 1 2.47 -14.90 9.29
N ASP A 2 3.78 -14.78 9.08
CA ASP A 2 4.51 -13.52 9.24
C ASP A 2 4.19 -12.60 8.05
N VAL A 3 3.59 -11.45 8.33
CA VAL A 3 3.13 -10.48 7.33
C VAL A 3 4.24 -9.57 6.82
N THR A 4 5.44 -9.66 7.41
CA THR A 4 6.64 -8.87 7.03
C THR A 4 7.52 -9.58 6.01
N ILE A 5 7.27 -10.86 5.74
CA ILE A 5 8.02 -11.60 4.72
C ILE A 5 7.75 -10.97 3.35
N THR A 6 8.85 -10.65 2.67
CA THR A 6 8.83 -10.15 1.29
C THR A 6 9.23 -11.24 0.31
N ASN A 7 8.74 -11.14 -0.92
CA ASN A 7 9.25 -11.93 -2.04
C ASN A 7 10.50 -11.26 -2.66
N ASN A 8 11.01 -11.81 -3.77
CA ASN A 8 12.21 -11.33 -4.47
C ASN A 8 12.10 -9.91 -5.06
N ASN A 9 10.93 -9.27 -5.00
CA ASN A 9 10.67 -7.91 -5.46
C ASN A 9 10.34 -6.94 -4.29
N GLY A 10 10.59 -7.35 -3.04
CA GLY A 10 10.24 -6.56 -1.86
C GLY A 10 8.74 -6.52 -1.55
N PHE A 11 7.91 -7.33 -2.22
CA PHE A 11 6.46 -7.36 -1.98
C PHE A 11 6.14 -8.11 -0.69
N ASN A 12 5.61 -7.39 0.31
CA ASN A 12 4.96 -8.00 1.48
C ASN A 12 3.45 -8.24 1.22
N ALA A 13 2.76 -8.79 2.24
CA ALA A 13 1.34 -9.12 2.12
C ALA A 13 0.42 -7.89 1.86
N LEU A 14 0.75 -6.72 2.42
CA LEU A 14 -0.02 -5.49 2.20
C LEU A 14 0.08 -5.02 0.75
N HIS A 15 1.28 -5.08 0.16
CA HIS A 15 1.48 -4.75 -1.24
C HIS A 15 0.61 -5.64 -2.15
N HIS A 16 0.54 -6.94 -1.87
CA HIS A 16 -0.31 -7.85 -2.63
C HIS A 16 -1.81 -7.54 -2.47
N ALA A 17 -2.28 -7.28 -1.25
CA ALA A 17 -3.68 -6.91 -1.02
C ALA A 17 -4.07 -5.60 -1.73
N ALA A 18 -3.17 -4.62 -1.73
CA ALA A 18 -3.34 -3.36 -2.44
C ALA A 18 -3.31 -3.50 -3.96
N LEU A 19 -2.34 -4.25 -4.50
CA LEU A 19 -2.27 -4.54 -5.94
C LEU A 19 -3.51 -5.27 -6.45
N ARG A 20 -4.09 -6.15 -5.64
CA ARG A 20 -5.26 -6.97 -6.03
C ARG A 20 -6.61 -6.32 -5.70
N GLY A 21 -6.61 -5.17 -5.01
CA GLY A 21 -7.85 -4.49 -4.63
C GLY A 21 -8.73 -5.35 -3.73
N ASN A 22 -8.14 -5.96 -2.69
CA ASN A 22 -8.86 -6.84 -1.77
C ASN A 22 -9.02 -6.20 -0.37
N PRO A 23 -10.11 -5.45 -0.12
CA PRO A 23 -10.40 -4.82 1.17
C PRO A 23 -10.51 -5.81 2.32
N SER A 24 -11.11 -6.98 2.10
CA SER A 24 -11.27 -8.02 3.12
C SER A 24 -9.92 -8.53 3.62
N ALA A 25 -9.01 -8.84 2.70
CA ALA A 25 -7.64 -9.22 3.05
C ALA A 25 -6.90 -8.07 3.73
N MET A 26 -7.03 -6.85 3.20
CA MET A 26 -6.39 -5.66 3.78
C MET A 26 -6.81 -5.47 5.25
N ARG A 27 -8.10 -5.55 5.56
CA ARG A 27 -8.63 -5.39 6.92
C ARG A 27 -8.08 -6.45 7.89
N VAL A 28 -7.98 -7.70 7.44
CA VAL A 28 -7.38 -8.79 8.22
C VAL A 28 -5.88 -8.56 8.43
N LEU A 29 -5.16 -8.09 7.42
CA LEU A 29 -3.73 -7.81 7.53
C LEU A 29 -3.46 -6.65 8.49
N LEU A 30 -4.16 -5.52 8.32
CA LEU A 30 -4.03 -4.34 9.18
C LEU A 30 -4.33 -4.64 10.65
N SER A 31 -5.35 -5.47 10.94
CA SER A 31 -5.67 -5.89 12.32
C SER A 31 -4.64 -6.84 12.96
N LYS A 32 -3.75 -7.42 12.16
CA LYS A 32 -2.73 -8.38 12.60
C LYS A 32 -1.30 -7.88 12.41
N LEU A 33 -1.13 -6.59 12.11
CA LEU A 33 0.21 -6.04 11.96
C LEU A 33 0.96 -6.11 13.29
N PRO A 34 2.14 -6.73 13.33
CA PRO A 34 2.93 -6.77 14.55
C PRO A 34 3.49 -5.37 14.90
N ARG A 35 3.59 -4.49 13.90
CA ARG A 35 4.17 -3.14 14.00
C ARG A 35 3.43 -2.19 13.03
N PRO A 36 3.00 -0.99 13.47
CA PRO A 36 2.26 -0.06 12.61
C PRO A 36 3.03 0.41 11.37
N TRP A 37 4.35 0.60 11.48
CA TRP A 37 5.18 1.13 10.38
C TRP A 37 5.34 0.19 9.18
N ILE A 38 4.87 -1.05 9.26
CA ILE A 38 4.86 -2.01 8.13
C ILE A 38 3.98 -1.49 6.98
N VAL A 39 2.97 -0.68 7.29
CA VAL A 39 2.09 -0.05 6.27
C VAL A 39 2.87 0.80 5.28
N ASP A 40 3.98 1.39 5.73
CA ASP A 40 4.82 2.31 4.98
C ASP A 40 6.05 1.64 4.36
N GLU A 41 6.21 0.32 4.52
CA GLU A 41 7.29 -0.41 3.87
C GLU A 41 7.22 -0.26 2.36
N LYS A 42 8.39 -0.08 1.76
CA LYS A 42 8.57 0.07 0.33
C LYS A 42 9.02 -1.26 -0.26
N LYS A 43 8.42 -1.65 -1.38
CA LYS A 43 9.01 -2.65 -2.27
C LYS A 43 10.22 -2.06 -3.01
N ASP A 44 10.95 -2.87 -3.77
CA ASP A 44 12.27 -2.53 -4.30
C ASP A 44 12.33 -1.23 -5.15
N ASP A 45 11.25 -0.87 -5.84
CA ASP A 45 11.13 0.36 -6.63
C ASP A 45 10.51 1.54 -5.83
N GLY A 46 10.48 1.44 -4.51
CA GLY A 46 10.05 2.50 -3.61
C GLY A 46 8.54 2.63 -3.42
N TYR A 47 7.71 1.79 -4.05
CA TYR A 47 6.26 1.85 -3.87
C TYR A 47 5.85 1.22 -2.53
N THR A 48 4.95 1.89 -1.82
CA THR A 48 4.22 1.34 -0.68
C THR A 48 2.92 0.68 -1.14
N ALA A 49 2.21 0.02 -0.21
CA ALA A 49 0.86 -0.49 -0.47
C ALA A 49 -0.09 0.63 -0.93
N LEU A 50 0.01 1.85 -0.37
CA LEU A 50 -0.84 2.98 -0.75
C LEU A 50 -0.62 3.43 -2.20
N HIS A 51 0.64 3.43 -2.67
CA HIS A 51 0.94 3.70 -4.09
C HIS A 51 0.26 2.69 -5.01
N LEU A 52 0.29 1.40 -4.66
CA LEU A 52 -0.33 0.35 -5.47
C LEU A 52 -1.85 0.45 -5.49
N ALA A 53 -2.49 0.81 -4.37
CA ALA A 53 -3.93 1.04 -4.32
C ALA A 53 -4.33 2.24 -5.20
N ALA A 54 -3.62 3.36 -5.08
CA ALA A 54 -3.85 4.57 -5.87
C ALA A 54 -3.63 4.36 -7.37
N LEU A 55 -2.54 3.68 -7.74
CA LEU A 55 -2.18 3.37 -9.14
C LEU A 55 -3.23 2.49 -9.85
N ASN A 56 -4.03 1.72 -9.10
CA ASN A 56 -5.02 0.77 -9.64
C ASN A 56 -6.47 1.16 -9.32
N ASN A 57 -6.72 2.38 -8.82
CA ASN A 57 -8.04 2.88 -8.46
C ASN A 57 -8.77 2.03 -7.39
N HIS A 58 -8.03 1.42 -6.47
CA HIS A 58 -8.60 0.62 -5.39
C HIS A 58 -8.94 1.51 -4.18
N VAL A 59 -9.94 2.38 -4.35
CA VAL A 59 -10.33 3.43 -3.37
C VAL A 59 -10.55 2.86 -1.97
N GLU A 60 -11.35 1.80 -1.81
CA GLU A 60 -11.63 1.23 -0.48
C GLU A 60 -10.34 0.71 0.19
N VAL A 61 -9.38 0.17 -0.57
CA VAL A 61 -8.10 -0.27 -0.01
C VAL A 61 -7.25 0.92 0.40
N ALA A 62 -7.24 1.99 -0.40
CA ALA A 62 -6.56 3.24 -0.04
C ALA A 62 -7.15 3.85 1.24
N GLU A 63 -8.47 3.90 1.37
CA GLU A 63 -9.15 4.37 2.59
C GLU A 63 -8.78 3.53 3.81
N LEU A 64 -8.72 2.20 3.68
CA LEU A 64 -8.28 1.33 4.77
C LEU A 64 -6.84 1.60 5.19
N LEU A 65 -5.93 1.77 4.21
CA LEU A 65 -4.53 2.08 4.48
C LEU A 65 -4.38 3.43 5.20
N VAL A 66 -5.13 4.44 4.79
CA VAL A 66 -5.08 5.79 5.39
C VAL A 66 -5.70 5.80 6.78
N HIS A 67 -6.93 5.30 6.92
CA HIS A 67 -7.71 5.47 8.15
C HIS A 67 -7.42 4.41 9.21
N GLN A 68 -7.18 3.16 8.80
CA GLN A 68 -6.89 2.07 9.73
C GLN A 68 -5.39 1.77 9.81
N GLY A 69 -4.66 1.92 8.71
CA GLY A 69 -3.22 1.68 8.66
C GLY A 69 -2.36 2.88 9.04
N ASN A 70 -2.93 4.09 9.16
CA ASN A 70 -2.19 5.34 9.36
C ASN A 70 -1.06 5.55 8.33
N ALA A 71 -1.29 5.15 7.07
CA ALA A 71 -0.30 5.26 5.99
C ALA A 71 0.17 6.70 5.79
N ASN A 72 1.47 6.89 5.62
CA ASN A 72 2.04 8.19 5.32
C ASN A 72 1.82 8.54 3.82
N LEU A 73 1.09 9.64 3.59
CA LEU A 73 0.70 10.11 2.26
C LEU A 73 1.86 10.72 1.46
N ASP A 74 2.91 11.18 2.14
CA ASP A 74 4.02 11.93 1.54
C ASP A 74 5.20 11.03 1.13
N ILE A 75 5.08 9.72 1.33
CA ILE A 75 6.11 8.78 0.90
C ILE A 75 6.23 8.84 -0.62
N GLN A 76 7.47 8.99 -1.09
CA GLN A 76 7.81 8.96 -2.50
C GLN A 76 8.44 7.63 -2.91
N ASN A 77 8.07 7.16 -4.10
CA ASN A 77 8.76 6.09 -4.80
C ASN A 77 10.07 6.58 -5.45
N VAL A 78 10.79 5.71 -6.17
CA VAL A 78 12.06 6.07 -6.83
C VAL A 78 11.92 7.14 -7.92
N ASN A 79 10.71 7.36 -8.44
CA ASN A 79 10.39 8.41 -9.41
C ASN A 79 9.97 9.72 -8.74
N GLN A 80 10.13 9.87 -7.42
CA GLN A 80 9.68 11.03 -6.64
C GLN A 80 8.15 11.24 -6.67
N GLN A 81 7.38 10.18 -6.95
CA GLN A 81 5.92 10.23 -6.99
C GLN A 81 5.33 9.75 -5.67
N THR A 82 4.34 10.47 -5.14
CA THR A 82 3.49 10.02 -4.03
C THR A 82 2.32 9.19 -4.58
N ALA A 83 1.56 8.55 -3.70
CA ALA A 83 0.33 7.86 -4.11
C ALA A 83 -0.66 8.79 -4.84
N LEU A 84 -0.76 10.06 -4.42
CA LEU A 84 -1.65 11.03 -5.06
C LEU A 84 -1.16 11.42 -6.46
N HIS A 85 0.15 11.57 -6.68
CA HIS A 85 0.70 11.80 -8.01
C HIS A 85 0.25 10.68 -8.98
N LEU A 86 0.29 9.42 -8.54
CA LEU A 86 -0.11 8.28 -9.36
C LEU A 86 -1.62 8.22 -9.63
N ALA A 87 -2.46 8.56 -8.63
CA ALA A 87 -3.91 8.61 -8.82
C ALA A 87 -4.30 9.65 -9.89
N VAL A 88 -3.74 10.85 -9.81
CA VAL A 88 -4.03 11.94 -10.76
C VAL A 88 -3.48 11.61 -12.15
N GLU A 89 -2.26 11.07 -12.26
CA GLU A 89 -1.66 10.65 -13.54
C GLU A 89 -2.56 9.64 -14.29
N ARG A 90 -3.24 8.76 -13.55
CA ARG A 90 -4.15 7.75 -14.09
C ARG A 90 -5.61 8.21 -14.20
N GLN A 91 -5.91 9.48 -13.90
CA GLN A 91 -7.27 10.04 -13.91
C GLN A 91 -8.24 9.32 -12.95
N HIS A 92 -7.72 8.81 -11.84
CA HIS A 92 -8.53 8.19 -10.79
C HIS A 92 -9.13 9.26 -9.87
N THR A 93 -10.35 9.00 -9.37
CA THR A 93 -11.16 9.92 -8.55
C THR A 93 -11.22 9.51 -7.10
#